data_AF-A0A1F7BF70-F1
#
_entry.id   AF-A0A1F7BF70-F1
#
_cell.length_a   1.000
_cell.length_b   1.000
_cell.length_c   1.000
_cell.angle_alpha   90.00
_cell.angle_beta   90.00
_cell.angle_gamma   90.00
#
_symmetry.space_group_name_H-M   'P 1'
#
loop_
_entity.id
_entity.type
_entity.pdbx_description
1 polymer ?
#
loop_
_entity_poly.entity_id
_entity_poly.type
_entity_poly.pdbx_seq_one_letter_code
_entity_poly.pdbx_strand_id
1 'polypeptide(L)'
;MSDSYLDHIPSREREKIRKRMRSPEAYEALREKVKGPEDLEREMERNEKMAELRFGLESEPQLKAALKNQVEKDMKEQGIESLLDAPDASTEALKALAEGKFQVAVSSHPQTHEDTVVVMPEGKIAEKLPLKKAFNDRYMHQFAKPV
;
A
#
# COMPACT_ATOMS: atom_id res chain seq x y z
N MET A 1 24.70 16.98 -24.13
CA MET A 1 24.60 15.76 -24.97
C MET A 1 24.85 16.19 -26.40
N SER A 2 25.96 15.76 -27.00
CA SER A 2 26.40 16.23 -28.32
C SER A 2 25.69 15.46 -29.43
N ASP A 3 24.90 16.16 -30.26
CA ASP A 3 24.35 15.61 -31.50
C ASP A 3 25.49 15.24 -32.45
N SER A 4 25.74 13.94 -32.60
CA SER A 4 26.75 13.42 -33.52
C SER A 4 26.20 13.47 -34.95
N TYR A 5 26.98 14.00 -35.90
CA TYR A 5 26.65 14.00 -37.33
C TYR A 5 26.26 12.60 -37.85
N LEU A 6 26.85 11.55 -37.27
CA LEU A 6 26.52 10.15 -37.58
C LEU A 6 25.09 9.75 -37.18
N ASP A 7 24.42 10.48 -36.29
CA ASP A 7 23.00 10.25 -35.93
C ASP A 7 22.01 10.75 -36.97
N HIS A 8 22.47 11.55 -37.94
CA HIS A 8 21.65 12.10 -39.02
C HIS A 8 21.66 11.22 -40.27
N ILE A 9 22.51 10.20 -40.32
CA ILE A 9 22.57 9.24 -41.42
C ILE A 9 21.31 8.34 -41.36
N PRO A 10 20.48 8.30 -42.43
CA PRO A 10 19.30 7.46 -42.48
C PRO A 10 19.71 5.98 -42.42
N SER A 11 19.24 5.26 -41.42
CA SER A 11 19.37 3.81 -41.37
C SER A 11 18.02 3.17 -41.06
N ARG A 12 17.71 2.10 -41.78
CA ARG A 12 16.41 1.42 -41.71
C ARG A 12 16.10 0.90 -40.31
N GLU A 13 17.13 0.55 -39.53
CA GLU A 13 17.00 0.10 -38.14
C GLU A 13 16.74 1.27 -37.19
N ARG A 14 17.42 2.41 -37.34
CA ARG A 14 17.12 3.61 -36.54
C ARG A 14 15.75 4.18 -36.86
N GLU A 15 15.27 4.08 -38.11
CA GLU A 15 13.89 4.47 -38.45
C GLU A 15 12.86 3.58 -37.74
N LYS A 16 13.09 2.26 -37.67
CA LYS A 16 12.23 1.34 -36.90
C LYS A 16 12.24 1.67 -35.42
N ILE A 17 13.41 1.97 -34.84
CA ILE A 17 13.55 2.34 -33.43
C ILE A 17 12.87 3.69 -33.16
N ARG A 18 13.05 4.70 -34.03
CA ARG A 18 12.35 5.99 -33.91
C ARG A 18 10.84 5.84 -34.03
N LYS A 19 10.34 5.02 -34.95
CA LYS A 19 8.91 4.72 -35.06
C LYS A 19 8.38 4.00 -33.82
N ARG A 20 9.17 3.14 -33.18
CA ARG A 20 8.73 2.45 -31.95
C ARG A 20 8.76 3.37 -30.72
N MET A 21 9.75 4.25 -30.62
CA MET A 21 10.02 5.04 -29.41
C MET A 21 9.47 6.48 -29.46
N ARG A 22 9.15 6.98 -30.65
CA ARG A 22 8.70 8.36 -30.90
C ARG A 22 7.51 8.43 -31.87
N SER A 23 6.76 7.35 -32.07
CA SER A 23 5.47 7.44 -32.78
C SER A 23 4.43 8.14 -31.89
N PRO A 24 3.46 8.83 -32.50
CA PRO A 24 2.31 9.37 -31.79
C PRO A 24 1.59 8.30 -30.93
N GLU A 25 1.40 7.10 -31.47
CA GLU A 25 0.80 5.95 -30.75
C GLU A 25 1.62 5.54 -29.51
N ALA A 26 2.95 5.53 -29.60
CA ALA A 26 3.81 5.22 -28.47
C ALA A 26 3.73 6.32 -27.41
N TYR A 27 3.64 7.59 -27.81
CA TYR A 27 3.45 8.71 -26.90
C TYR A 27 2.06 8.69 -26.23
N GLU A 28 1.00 8.31 -26.94
CA GLU A 28 -0.34 8.15 -26.37
C GLU A 28 -0.37 7.00 -25.35
N ALA A 29 0.19 5.84 -25.68
CA ALA A 29 0.31 4.72 -24.76
C ALA A 29 1.19 5.04 -23.54
N LEU A 30 2.18 5.94 -23.68
CA LEU A 30 2.95 6.47 -22.55
C LEU A 30 2.11 7.44 -21.72
N ARG A 31 1.32 8.31 -22.35
CA ARG A 31 0.45 9.28 -21.68
C ARG A 31 -0.61 8.59 -20.83
N GLU A 32 -1.16 7.47 -21.30
CA GLU A 32 -2.10 6.64 -20.55
C GLU A 32 -1.47 5.94 -19.34
N LYS A 33 -0.16 5.66 -19.40
CA LYS A 33 0.58 4.98 -18.31
C LYS A 33 1.10 5.95 -17.24
N VAL A 34 1.24 7.22 -17.56
CA VAL A 34 1.72 8.24 -16.63
C VAL A 34 0.54 8.73 -15.81
N LYS A 35 0.62 8.54 -14.48
CA LYS A 35 -0.39 9.05 -13.55
C LYS A 35 -0.50 10.57 -13.65
N GLY A 36 -1.71 11.09 -13.52
CA GLY A 36 -1.94 12.52 -13.51
C GLY A 36 -1.34 13.19 -12.27
N PRO A 37 -1.08 14.51 -12.31
CA PRO A 37 -0.62 15.25 -11.13
C PRO A 37 -1.60 15.13 -9.96
N GLU A 38 -2.91 15.19 -10.22
CA GLU A 38 -3.96 15.04 -9.20
C GLU A 38 -3.94 13.65 -8.54
N ASP A 39 -3.66 12.60 -9.32
CA ASP A 39 -3.55 11.24 -8.78
C ASP A 39 -2.32 11.09 -7.89
N LEU A 40 -1.20 11.74 -8.26
CA LEU A 40 0.01 11.76 -7.46
C LEU A 40 -0.19 12.52 -6.15
N GLU A 41 -0.89 13.65 -6.16
CA GLU A 41 -1.22 14.42 -4.95
C GLU A 41 -2.03 13.55 -3.97
N ARG A 42 -3.06 12.85 -4.45
CA ARG A 42 -3.86 11.93 -3.62
C ARG A 42 -3.03 10.79 -3.04
N GLU A 43 -2.12 10.21 -3.83
CA GLU A 43 -1.23 9.15 -3.36
C GLU A 43 -0.24 9.67 -2.31
N MET A 44 0.30 10.88 -2.51
CA MET A 44 1.20 11.52 -1.55
C MET A 44 0.50 11.77 -0.22
N GLU A 45 -0.69 12.38 -0.23
CA GLU A 45 -1.46 12.63 1.00
C GLU A 45 -1.79 11.34 1.76
N ARG A 46 -2.12 10.26 1.02
CA ARG A 46 -2.39 8.96 1.63
C ARG A 46 -1.12 8.36 2.25
N ASN A 47 0.00 8.43 1.54
CA ASN A 47 1.29 7.92 2.04
C ASN A 47 1.77 8.70 3.27
N GLU A 48 1.57 10.02 3.29
CA GLU A 48 1.88 10.88 4.43
C GLU A 48 1.10 10.45 5.68
N LYS A 49 -0.22 10.31 5.57
CA LYS A 49 -1.06 9.84 6.69
C LYS A 49 -0.69 8.45 7.17
N MET A 50 -0.32 7.54 6.26
CA MET A 50 0.14 6.20 6.63
C MET A 50 1.50 6.23 7.34
N ALA A 51 2.42 7.09 6.90
CA ALA A 51 3.71 7.28 7.54
C ALA A 51 3.57 7.87 8.95
N GLU A 52 2.68 8.85 9.13
CA GLU A 52 2.35 9.39 10.45
C GLU A 52 1.74 8.34 11.36
N LEU A 53 0.81 7.53 10.85
CA LEU A 53 0.20 6.44 11.62
C LEU A 53 1.25 5.41 12.03
N ARG A 54 2.17 5.05 11.12
CA ARG A 54 3.30 4.17 11.43
C ARG A 54 4.18 4.77 12.54
N PHE A 55 4.56 6.04 12.40
CA PHE A 55 5.36 6.72 13.40
C PHE A 55 4.64 6.76 14.75
N GLY A 56 3.36 7.12 14.77
CA GLY A 56 2.52 7.16 15.97
C GLY A 56 2.41 5.80 16.66
N LEU A 57 2.32 4.70 15.89
CA LEU A 57 2.34 3.34 16.45
C LEU A 57 3.68 2.93 17.04
N GLU A 58 4.79 3.46 16.51
CA GLU A 58 6.15 3.23 17.02
C GLU A 58 6.47 4.12 18.23
N SER A 59 5.98 5.37 18.26
CA SER A 59 6.31 6.37 19.28
C SER A 59 5.34 6.43 20.46
N GLU A 60 4.04 6.24 20.22
CA GLU A 60 2.98 6.44 21.22
C GLU A 60 2.29 5.11 21.59
N PRO A 61 2.62 4.50 22.76
CA PRO A 61 2.04 3.22 23.15
C PRO A 61 0.51 3.30 23.38
N GLN A 62 0.00 4.51 23.70
CA GLN A 62 -1.43 4.75 23.87
C GLN A 62 -2.20 4.66 22.55
N LEU A 63 -1.65 5.19 21.45
CA LEU A 63 -2.25 5.06 20.12
C LEU A 63 -2.30 3.60 19.69
N LYS A 64 -1.22 2.86 19.93
CA LYS A 64 -1.16 1.42 19.64
C LYS A 64 -2.22 0.62 20.40
N ALA A 65 -2.42 0.93 21.69
CA ALA A 65 -3.46 0.28 22.50
C ALA A 65 -4.87 0.66 22.03
N ALA A 66 -5.11 1.93 21.69
CA ALA A 66 -6.40 2.41 21.20
C ALA A 66 -6.77 1.74 19.86
N LEU A 67 -5.81 1.68 18.93
CA LEU A 67 -6.00 1.05 17.63
C LEU A 67 -6.21 -0.46 17.77
N LYS A 68 -5.46 -1.14 18.66
CA LYS A 68 -5.70 -2.55 18.99
C LYS A 68 -7.11 -2.78 19.52
N ASN A 69 -7.56 -1.98 20.50
CA ASN A 69 -8.90 -2.10 21.07
C ASN A 69 -10.00 -1.89 20.03
N GLN A 70 -9.77 -1.01 19.05
CA GLN A 70 -10.74 -0.77 18.00
C GLN A 70 -10.80 -1.92 16.99
N VAL A 71 -9.65 -2.44 16.59
CA VAL A 71 -9.58 -3.67 15.77
C VAL A 71 -10.26 -4.84 16.49
N GLU A 72 -10.07 -5.00 17.81
CA GLU A 72 -10.77 -6.04 18.58
C GLU A 72 -12.29 -5.88 18.58
N LYS A 73 -12.80 -4.65 18.67
CA LYS A 73 -14.25 -4.37 18.57
C LYS A 73 -14.77 -4.73 17.19
N ASP A 74 -14.10 -4.26 16.15
CA ASP A 74 -14.50 -4.53 14.77
C ASP A 74 -14.44 -6.03 14.46
N MET A 75 -13.47 -6.77 15.01
CA MET A 75 -13.39 -8.24 14.88
C MET A 75 -14.58 -8.95 15.52
N LYS A 76 -15.07 -8.45 16.66
CA LYS A 76 -16.25 -9.00 17.35
C LYS A 76 -17.55 -8.66 16.64
N GLU A 77 -17.66 -7.46 16.08
CA GLU A 77 -18.89 -6.97 15.44
C GLU A 77 -19.07 -7.50 14.02
N GLN A 78 -18.00 -7.52 13.22
CA GLN A 78 -18.08 -7.79 11.78
C GLN A 78 -17.44 -9.14 11.40
N GLY A 79 -16.75 -9.81 12.32
CA GLY A 79 -16.08 -11.08 12.10
C GLY A 79 -14.68 -10.94 11.50
N ILE A 80 -13.79 -11.86 11.84
CA ILE A 80 -12.36 -11.83 11.45
C ILE A 80 -12.19 -11.91 9.92
N GLU A 81 -13.05 -12.67 9.23
CA GLU A 81 -13.01 -12.86 7.77
C GLU A 81 -13.43 -11.61 6.98
N SER A 82 -14.23 -10.73 7.58
CA SER A 82 -14.66 -9.51 6.91
C SER A 82 -13.56 -8.44 6.93
N LEU A 83 -12.70 -8.46 7.94
CA LEU A 83 -11.62 -7.50 8.14
C LEU A 83 -10.34 -7.83 7.38
N LEU A 84 -9.98 -9.11 7.30
CA LEU A 84 -8.70 -9.53 6.74
C LEU A 84 -8.77 -9.65 5.22
N ASP A 85 -7.71 -9.18 4.57
CA ASP A 85 -7.47 -9.32 3.13
C ASP A 85 -6.39 -10.39 2.87
N ALA A 86 -6.57 -11.55 3.51
CA ALA A 86 -5.66 -12.68 3.43
C ALA A 86 -6.45 -13.99 3.49
N PRO A 87 -6.81 -14.56 2.32
CA PRO A 87 -7.55 -15.82 2.26
C PRO A 87 -6.76 -17.04 2.77
N ASP A 88 -5.43 -16.93 2.86
CA ASP A 88 -4.51 -18.01 3.26
C ASP A 88 -4.09 -17.95 4.74
N ALA A 89 -4.85 -17.27 5.60
CA ALA A 89 -4.53 -17.17 7.03
C ALA A 89 -4.52 -18.57 7.68
N SER A 90 -3.45 -18.90 8.41
CA SER A 90 -3.37 -20.19 9.10
C SER A 90 -4.44 -20.30 10.18
N THR A 91 -4.99 -21.51 10.39
CA THR A 91 -6.02 -21.75 11.42
C THR A 91 -5.53 -21.44 12.83
N GLU A 92 -4.22 -21.45 13.06
CA GLU A 92 -3.56 -21.04 14.31
C GLU A 92 -3.54 -19.51 14.46
N ALA A 93 -3.25 -18.76 13.39
CA ALA A 93 -3.31 -17.30 13.42
C ALA A 93 -4.73 -16.80 13.65
N LEU A 94 -5.74 -17.42 13.02
CA LEU A 94 -7.15 -17.08 13.24
C LEU A 94 -7.58 -17.29 14.70
N LYS A 95 -7.09 -18.36 15.35
CA LYS A 95 -7.33 -18.59 16.79
C LYS A 95 -6.64 -17.57 17.67
N ALA A 96 -5.38 -17.23 17.38
CA ALA A 96 -4.65 -16.20 18.13
C ALA A 96 -5.32 -14.82 18.01
N LEU A 97 -5.87 -14.51 16.84
CA LEU A 97 -6.66 -13.29 16.62
C LEU A 97 -7.97 -13.30 17.42
N ALA A 98 -8.69 -14.44 17.42
CA ALA A 98 -9.91 -14.59 18.21
C ALA A 98 -9.65 -14.47 19.73
N GLU A 99 -8.47 -14.88 20.19
CA GLU A 99 -8.03 -14.73 21.59
C GLU A 99 -7.53 -13.31 21.94
N GLY A 100 -7.44 -12.38 20.97
CA GLY A 100 -6.92 -11.02 21.19
C GLY A 100 -5.39 -10.94 21.33
N LYS A 101 -4.69 -12.05 21.06
CA LYS A 101 -3.23 -12.18 21.14
C LYS A 101 -2.60 -11.73 19.82
N PHE A 102 -2.71 -10.44 19.55
CA PHE A 102 -2.12 -9.83 18.36
C PHE A 102 -1.54 -8.45 18.61
N GLN A 103 -0.63 -8.07 17.73
CA GLN A 103 -0.02 -6.77 17.63
C GLN A 103 -0.38 -6.12 16.30
N VAL A 104 -0.64 -4.82 16.31
CA VAL A 104 -0.90 -4.05 15.09
C VAL A 104 0.36 -3.32 14.66
N ALA A 105 0.63 -3.31 13.36
CA ALA A 105 1.72 -2.57 12.73
C ALA A 105 1.31 -2.10 11.33
N VAL A 106 2.05 -1.15 10.76
CA VAL A 106 1.93 -0.79 9.34
C VAL A 106 3.00 -1.53 8.55
N SER A 107 2.58 -2.19 7.46
CA SER A 107 3.50 -2.88 6.55
C SER A 107 2.95 -2.84 5.13
N SER A 108 3.85 -2.95 4.16
CA SER A 108 3.48 -3.07 2.74
C SER A 108 2.66 -4.34 2.50
N HIS A 109 1.56 -4.19 1.76
CA HIS A 109 0.67 -5.27 1.38
C HIS A 109 1.35 -6.18 0.34
N PRO A 110 1.24 -7.52 0.43
CA PRO A 110 2.00 -8.45 -0.43
C PRO A 110 1.73 -8.32 -1.93
N GLN A 111 0.50 -7.94 -2.33
CA GLN A 111 0.08 -7.90 -3.74
C GLN A 111 0.10 -6.51 -4.38
N THR A 112 -0.27 -5.48 -3.61
CA THR A 112 -0.43 -4.10 -4.09
C THR A 112 0.78 -3.24 -3.78
N HIS A 113 1.65 -3.72 -2.87
CA HIS A 113 2.81 -3.01 -2.34
C HIS A 113 2.50 -1.69 -1.63
N GLU A 114 1.21 -1.33 -1.47
CA GLU A 114 0.77 -0.18 -0.71
C GLU A 114 0.91 -0.44 0.80
N ASP A 115 1.23 0.61 1.56
CA ASP A 115 1.27 0.50 3.02
C ASP A 115 -0.14 0.31 3.58
N THR A 116 -0.29 -0.72 4.39
CA THR A 116 -1.56 -1.09 5.03
C THR A 116 -1.35 -1.41 6.51
N VAL A 117 -2.39 -1.21 7.30
CA VAL A 117 -2.46 -1.72 8.66
C VAL A 117 -2.56 -3.24 8.61
N VAL A 118 -1.64 -3.89 9.32
CA VAL A 118 -1.47 -5.33 9.37
C VAL A 118 -1.57 -5.79 10.81
N VAL A 119 -2.25 -6.92 10.99
CA VAL A 119 -2.36 -7.59 12.27
C VAL A 119 -1.39 -8.77 12.31
N MET A 120 -0.59 -8.86 13.37
CA MET A 120 0.41 -9.91 13.58
C MET A 120 0.05 -10.71 14.85
N PRO A 121 -0.20 -12.03 14.75
CA PRO A 121 -0.50 -12.86 15.92
C PRO A 121 0.75 -13.08 16.79
N GLU A 122 0.58 -13.05 18.12
CA GLU A 122 1.63 -13.30 19.11
C GLU A 122 1.99 -14.79 19.13
N GLY A 123 2.94 -15.18 18.28
CA GLY A 123 3.41 -16.57 18.12
C GLY A 123 3.91 -16.87 16.71
N LYS A 124 3.40 -16.15 15.71
CA LYS A 124 3.86 -16.19 14.32
C LYS A 124 3.96 -14.79 13.74
N ILE A 125 5.01 -14.07 14.13
CA ILE A 125 5.31 -12.71 13.65
C ILE A 125 5.50 -12.67 12.12
N ALA A 126 5.81 -13.83 11.50
CA ALA A 126 5.93 -13.97 10.05
C ALA A 126 4.59 -13.87 9.31
N GLU A 127 3.47 -14.18 9.96
CA GLU A 127 2.13 -14.10 9.35
C GLU A 127 1.57 -12.69 9.53
N LYS A 128 2.00 -11.80 8.64
CA LYS A 128 1.46 -10.46 8.48
C LYS A 128 0.12 -10.53 7.75
N LEU A 129 -0.98 -10.32 8.48
CA LEU A 129 -2.32 -10.35 7.90
C LEU A 129 -2.82 -8.92 7.62
N PRO A 130 -2.80 -8.46 6.35
CA PRO A 130 -3.27 -7.13 6.00
C PRO A 130 -4.78 -7.01 6.18
N LEU A 131 -5.22 -5.81 6.52
CA LEU A 131 -6.63 -5.46 6.56
C LEU A 131 -7.14 -5.04 5.17
N LYS A 132 -8.43 -5.24 4.92
CA LYS A 132 -9.08 -4.74 3.71
C LYS A 132 -9.02 -3.21 3.66
N LYS A 133 -8.91 -2.68 2.44
CA LYS A 133 -8.79 -1.25 2.15
C LYS A 133 -9.80 -0.37 2.90
N ALA A 134 -11.06 -0.79 2.97
CA ALA A 134 -12.14 -0.03 3.62
C ALA A 134 -11.87 0.24 5.12
N PHE A 135 -11.27 -0.71 5.84
CA PHE A 135 -10.92 -0.52 7.26
C PHE A 135 -9.62 0.24 7.42
N ASN A 136 -8.66 -0.02 6.53
CA ASN A 136 -7.40 0.71 6.50
C ASN A 136 -7.63 2.22 6.35
N ASP A 137 -8.48 2.62 5.40
CA ASP A 137 -8.79 4.03 5.17
C ASP A 137 -9.53 4.65 6.37
N ARG A 138 -10.45 3.91 7.01
CA ARG A 138 -11.14 4.37 8.23
C ARG A 138 -10.18 4.62 9.39
N TYR A 139 -9.28 3.67 9.66
CA TYR A 139 -8.31 3.81 10.75
C TYR A 139 -7.28 4.91 10.45
N MET A 140 -6.86 5.04 9.19
CA MET A 140 -6.02 6.15 8.76
C MET A 140 -6.69 7.49 9.05
N HIS A 141 -7.97 7.68 8.69
CA HIS A 141 -8.68 8.93 8.96
C HIS A 141 -8.92 9.20 10.45
N GLN A 142 -9.08 8.16 11.26
CA GLN A 142 -9.38 8.32 12.68
C GLN A 142 -8.12 8.57 13.53
N PHE A 143 -6.99 7.97 13.17
CA PHE A 143 -5.77 7.98 13.97
C PHE A 143 -4.62 8.78 13.35
N ALA A 144 -4.65 9.13 12.06
CA ALA A 144 -3.72 10.12 11.52
C ALA A 144 -4.07 11.49 12.09
N LYS A 145 -3.06 12.22 12.56
CA LYS A 145 -3.27 13.57 13.08
C LYS A 145 -3.64 14.48 11.90
N PRO A 146 -4.58 15.42 12.06
CA PRO A 146 -4.72 16.47 11.07
C PRO A 146 -3.46 17.33 11.08
N VAL A 147 -2.81 17.46 9.93
CA VAL A 147 -1.74 18.44 9.67
C VAL A 147 -2.32 19.85 9.65
#